data_AF-A0A8C2Q5X4-F1
#
_entry.id   AF-A0A8C2Q5X4-F1
#
_cell.length_a   1.000
_cell.length_b   1.000
_cell.length_c   1.000
_cell.angle_alpha   90.00
_cell.angle_beta   90.00
_cell.angle_gamma   90.00
#
_symmetry.space_group_name_H-M   'P 1'
#
loop_
_entity.id
_entity.type
_entity.pdbx_description
1 polymer ?
#
loop_
_entity_poly.entity_id
_entity_poly.type
_entity_poly.pdbx_seq_one_letter_code
_entity_poly.pdbx_strand_id
1 'polypeptide(L)' 'MGIMNSFVNDIFERIAGESSRLAHYNKRSTITSREIQTAVRLLLPGELTKHAVSEEQRP' A
#
# COMPACT_ATOMS: atom_id res chain seq x y z
N MET A 1 -6.69 -6.95 22.83
CA MET A 1 -6.63 -7.06 21.35
C MET A 1 -7.04 -5.72 20.74
N GLY A 2 -6.19 -4.69 20.80
CA GLY A 2 -6.50 -3.36 20.25
C GLY A 2 -5.34 -2.78 19.43
N ILE A 3 -4.11 -2.96 19.95
CA ILE A 3 -2.88 -2.48 19.32
C ILE A 3 -2.71 -3.02 17.89
N MET A 4 -2.88 -4.32 17.67
CA MET A 4 -2.76 -4.91 16.32
C MET A 4 -3.84 -4.40 15.36
N ASN A 5 -5.06 -4.18 15.84
CA ASN A 5 -6.14 -3.63 15.02
C ASN A 5 -5.84 -2.17 14.62
N SER A 6 -5.39 -1.36 15.57
CA SER A 6 -4.95 0.01 15.31
C SER A 6 -3.76 0.06 14.36
N PHE A 7 -2.80 -0.85 14.49
CA PHE A 7 -1.65 -0.95 13.58
C PHE A 7 -2.10 -1.25 12.13
N VAL A 8 -3.01 -2.20 11.95
CA VAL A 8 -3.54 -2.52 10.61
C VAL A 8 -4.28 -1.32 10.01
N ASN A 9 -5.10 -0.63 10.80
CA ASN A 9 -5.82 0.56 10.33
C ASN A 9 -4.87 1.70 9.95
N ASP A 10 -3.85 1.98 10.76
CA ASP A 10 -2.85 3.02 10.44
C ASP A 10 -2.13 2.73 9.11
N ILE A 11 -1.67 1.50 8.92
CA ILE A 11 -0.99 1.10 7.67
C ILE A 11 -1.96 1.15 6.47
N PHE A 12 -3.22 0.72 6.65
CA PHE A 12 -4.24 0.79 5.61
C PHE A 12 -4.48 2.23 5.16
N GLU A 13 -4.69 3.15 6.09
CA GLU A 13 -4.92 4.57 5.79
C GLU A 13 -3.73 5.20 5.06
N ARG A 14 -2.50 4.87 5.49
CA ARG A 14 -1.28 5.34 4.83
C ARG A 14 -1.15 4.83 3.40
N ILE A 15 -1.40 3.54 3.16
CA ILE A 15 -1.35 2.95 1.80
C ILE A 15 -2.45 3.52 0.92
N ALA A 16 -3.68 3.63 1.41
CA ALA A 16 -4.81 4.18 0.66
C ALA A 16 -4.56 5.64 0.27
N GLY A 17 -4.08 6.45 1.22
CA GLY A 17 -3.75 7.86 0.98
C GLY A 17 -2.64 8.03 -0.06
N GLU A 18 -1.57 7.24 0.01
CA GLU A 18 -0.49 7.30 -0.97
C GLU A 18 -0.94 6.79 -2.35
N SER A 19 -1.74 5.72 -2.39
CA SER A 19 -2.27 5.17 -3.64
C SER A 19 -3.21 6.16 -4.35
N SER A 20 -4.03 6.89 -3.60
CA SER A 20 -4.86 7.97 -4.14
C SER A 20 -4.01 9.10 -4.73
N ARG A 21 -2.97 9.55 -4.00
CA ARG A 21 -2.01 10.55 -4.52
C ARG A 21 -1.36 10.10 -5.83
N LEU A 22 -0.92 8.84 -5.90
CA LEU A 22 -0.31 8.26 -7.10
C LEU A 22 -1.30 8.19 -8.28
N ALA A 23 -2.55 7.82 -8.05
CA ALA A 23 -3.58 7.84 -9.10
C ALA A 23 -3.81 9.27 -9.62
N HIS A 24 -3.90 10.25 -8.71
CA HIS A 24 -4.04 11.67 -9.05
C HIS A 24 -2.84 12.20 -9.85
N TYR A 25 -1.61 11.86 -9.46
CA TYR A 25 -0.41 12.25 -10.21
C TYR A 25 -0.41 11.67 -11.64
N ASN A 26 -0.92 10.46 -11.80
CA ASN A 26 -1.04 9.81 -13.10
C ASN A 26 -2.32 10.20 -13.88
N LYS A 27 -3.09 11.19 -13.39
CA LYS A 27 -4.37 11.64 -13.98
C LYS A 27 -5.37 10.50 -14.18
N ARG A 28 -5.39 9.54 -13.26
CA ARG A 28 -6.32 8.42 -13.23
C ARG A 28 -7.36 8.63 -12.15
N SER A 29 -8.60 8.26 -12.43
CA SER A 29 -9.71 8.22 -11.46
C SER A 29 -9.81 6.88 -10.73
N THR A 30 -9.10 5.86 -11.21
CA THR A 30 -9.15 4.49 -10.69
C THR A 30 -7.80 4.13 -10.09
N ILE A 31 -7.81 3.71 -8.82
CA ILE A 31 -6.65 3.10 -8.15
C ILE A 31 -6.57 1.65 -8.61
N THR A 32 -5.43 1.26 -9.19
CA THR A 32 -5.16 -0.13 -9.61
C THR A 32 -4.14 -0.78 -8.66
N SER A 33 -3.91 -2.08 -8.82
CA SER A 33 -2.86 -2.80 -8.06
C SER A 33 -1.48 -2.14 -8.24
N ARG A 34 -1.23 -1.45 -9.36
CA ARG A 34 0.02 -0.71 -9.59
C ARG A 34 0.23 0.42 -8.58
N GLU A 35 -0.79 1.22 -8.32
CA GLU A 35 -0.70 2.31 -7.33
C GLU A 35 -0.53 1.75 -5.92
N ILE A 36 -1.26 0.67 -5.57
CA ILE A 36 -1.10 -0.03 -4.30
C ILE A 36 0.32 -0.58 -4.11
N GLN A 37 0.85 -1.33 -5.10
CA GLN A 37 2.21 -1.87 -5.05
C GLN A 37 3.27 -0.77 -4.95
N THR A 38 3.06 0.36 -5.64
CA THR A 38 3.98 1.51 -5.56
C THR A 38 3.92 2.17 -4.19
N ALA A 39 2.72 2.38 -3.63
CA ALA A 39 2.54 2.90 -2.27
C ALA A 39 3.20 2.00 -1.22
N VAL A 40 3.05 0.67 -1.33
CA VAL A 40 3.70 -0.32 -0.46
C VAL A 40 5.23 -0.17 -0.53
N ARG A 41 5.80 -0.01 -1.73
CA ARG A 41 7.25 0.20 -1.91
C ARG A 41 7.77 1.51 -1.32
N LEU A 42 6.94 2.55 -1.25
CA LEU A 42 7.30 3.83 -0.67
C LEU A 42 7.18 3.84 0.86
N LEU A 43 6.20 3.10 1.41
CA LEU A 43 5.87 3.15 2.83
C LEU A 43 6.60 2.09 3.67
N LEU A 44 6.93 0.94 3.08
CA LEU A 44 7.59 -0.16 3.79
C LEU A 44 9.12 -0.15 3.55
N PRO A 45 9.92 -0.49 4.58
CA PRO A 45 11.37 -0.55 4.44
C PRO A 45 11.86 -1.93 3.94
N GLY A 46 12.88 -1.90 3.07
CA GLY A 46 13.76 -3.04 2.77
C GLY A 46 13.06 -4.36 2.47
N GLU A 47 13.34 -5.38 3.30
CA GLU A 47 12.81 -6.74 3.10
C GLU A 47 11.29 -6.83 3.27
N LEU A 48 10.66 -5.98 4.09
CA LEU A 48 9.20 -6.00 4.27
C LEU A 48 8.48 -5.69 2.95
N THR A 49 9.04 -4.77 2.16
CA THR A 49 8.52 -4.46 0.82
C THR A 49 8.58 -5.66 -0.11
N LYS A 50 9.69 -6.41 -0.10
CA LYS A 50 9.86 -7.58 -0.98
C LYS A 50 8.83 -8.66 -0.66
N HIS A 51 8.66 -8.97 0.62
CA HIS A 51 7.68 -9.96 1.06
C HIS A 51 6.25 -9.48 0.76
N ALA A 52 5.91 -8.22 1.07
CA ALA A 52 4.57 -7.69 0.81
C ALA A 52 4.19 -7.70 -0.68
N VAL A 53 5.13 -7.35 -1.58
CA VAL A 53 4.90 -7.42 -3.03
C VAL A 53 4.82 -8.87 -3.51
N SER A 54 5.60 -9.79 -2.94
CA SER A 54 5.52 -11.21 -3.28
C SER A 54 4.20 -11.84 -2.85
N GLU A 55 3.69 -11.50 -1.66
CA GLU A 55 2.40 -12.01 -1.16
C GLU A 55 1.23 -11.46 -1.97
N GLU A 56 1.31 -10.24 -2.50
CA GLU A 56 0.28 -9.67 -3.39
C GLU A 56 0.14 -10.42 -4.72
N GLN A 57 1.22 -11.02 -5.22
CA GLN A 57 1.22 -11.76 -6.50
C GLN A 57 0.85 -13.23 -6.34
N ARG A 58 0.59 -13.69 -5.11
CA ARG A 58 0.25 -15.06 -4.81
C ARG A 58 -1.19 -15.37 -5.31
N PRO A 59 -1.42 -16.51 -5.97
CA PRO A 59 -2.74 -16.90 -6.47
C PRO A 59 -3.75 -17.21 -5.36
#